data_AF-A0AAE3U8F9-F1
#
_entry.id   AF-A0AAE3U8F9-F1
#
_cell.length_a   1.000
_cell.length_b   1.000
_cell.length_c   1.000
_cell.angle_alpha   90.00
_cell.angle_beta   90.00
_cell.angle_gamma   90.00
#
_symmetry.space_group_name_H-M   'P 1'
#
loop_
_entity.id
_entity.type
_entity.pdbx_description
1 polymer ?
#
loop_
_entity_poly.entity_id
_entity_poly.type
_entity_poly.pdbx_seq_one_letter_code
_entity_poly.pdbx_strand_id
1 'polypeptide(L)' 'MKNNKSYIGMWVTGDGYIRQELLPNGRYDEARGKRQSAYTGSYTIEGDHIEYIDDTGFTASGDFKDDILYHGGYIFYREK' A
#
# COMPACT_ATOMS: atom_id res chain seq x y z
N MET A 1 16.56 -11.30 -5.70
CA MET A 1 15.52 -10.54 -4.97
C MET A 1 14.84 -9.64 -5.98
N LYS A 2 13.59 -9.93 -6.35
CA LYS A 2 12.85 -9.10 -7.32
C LYS A 2 12.61 -7.72 -6.68
N ASN A 3 12.78 -6.67 -7.47
CA ASN A 3 12.85 -5.28 -7.01
C ASN A 3 11.49 -4.79 -6.45
N ASN A 4 11.31 -4.78 -5.12
CA ASN A 4 10.25 -4.00 -4.45
C ASN A 4 10.27 -2.51 -4.82
N LYS A 5 11.39 -2.03 -5.39
CA LYS A 5 11.56 -0.64 -5.82
C LYS A 5 10.52 -0.17 -6.82
N SER A 6 9.92 -1.07 -7.61
CA SER A 6 8.94 -0.67 -8.63
C SER A 6 7.63 -0.14 -8.03
N TYR A 7 7.24 -0.64 -6.85
CA TYR A 7 5.94 -0.33 -6.24
C TYR A 7 6.01 0.77 -5.17
N ILE A 8 7.21 1.27 -4.86
CA ILE A 8 7.41 2.42 -3.97
C ILE A 8 6.68 3.65 -4.52
N GLY A 9 6.04 4.39 -3.63
CA GLY A 9 5.30 5.61 -3.96
C GLY A 9 3.92 5.64 -3.33
N MET A 10 3.14 6.63 -3.73
CA MET A 10 1.79 6.82 -3.24
C MET A 10 0.77 6.09 -4.12
N TRP A 11 -0.16 5.41 -3.46
CA TRP A 11 -1.30 4.72 -4.02
C TRP A 11 -2.57 5.34 -3.46
N VAL A 12 -3.49 5.78 -4.33
CA VAL A 12 -4.64 6.60 -3.93
C VAL A 12 -5.91 6.01 -4.51
N THR A 13 -7.00 5.95 -3.73
CA THR A 13 -8.30 5.51 -4.27
C THR A 13 -8.82 6.48 -5.32
N GLY A 14 -9.69 6.01 -6.21
CA GLY A 14 -10.21 6.84 -7.32
C GLY A 14 -10.90 8.14 -6.88
N ASP A 15 -11.41 8.18 -5.65
CA ASP A 15 -12.04 9.35 -5.01
C ASP A 15 -11.07 10.18 -4.14
N GLY A 16 -9.81 9.74 -3.99
CA GLY A 16 -8.80 10.44 -3.19
C GLY A 16 -8.93 10.28 -1.68
N TYR A 17 -9.91 9.50 -1.21
CA TYR A 17 -10.21 9.40 0.22
C TYR A 17 -9.16 8.58 0.98
N ILE A 18 -8.63 7.51 0.39
CA ILE A 18 -7.58 6.70 1.01
C ILE A 18 -6.29 6.91 0.22
N ARG A 19 -5.20 7.18 0.95
CA ARG A 19 -3.85 7.33 0.41
C ARG A 19 -2.93 6.38 1.15
N GLN A 20 -2.24 5.52 0.43
CA GLN A 20 -1.33 4.52 0.96
C GLN A 20 0.07 4.75 0.38
N GLU A 21 1.01 5.11 1.24
CA GLU A 21 2.42 5.27 0.89
C GLU A 21 3.16 3.96 1.08
N LEU A 22 3.87 3.51 0.05
CA LEU A 22 4.87 2.43 0.18
C LEU A 22 6.25 3.07 0.21
N LEU A 23 6.91 3.01 1.37
CA LEU A 23 8.20 3.66 1.63
C LEU A 23 9.38 2.74 1.27
N PRO A 24 10.53 3.30 0.83
CA PRO A 24 11.70 2.53 0.42
C PRO A 24 12.34 1.65 1.51
N ASN A 25 12.01 1.90 2.77
CA ASN A 25 12.46 1.11 3.92
C ASN A 25 11.57 -0.10 4.20
N GLY A 26 10.60 -0.42 3.34
CA GLY A 26 9.67 -1.54 3.53
C GLY A 26 8.54 -1.24 4.52
N ARG A 27 8.30 0.05 4.83
CA ARG A 27 7.19 0.50 5.68
C ARG A 27 6.08 1.10 4.83
N TYR A 28 4.84 1.03 5.32
CA TYR A 28 3.74 1.74 4.71
C TYR A 28 3.07 2.70 5.69
N ASP A 29 2.44 3.73 5.14
CA ASP A 29 1.56 4.66 5.85
C ASP A 29 0.25 4.80 5.07
N GLU A 30 -0.88 4.49 5.71
CA GLU A 30 -2.20 4.69 5.13
C GLU A 30 -2.91 5.84 5.83
N ALA A 31 -3.30 6.86 5.06
CA ALA A 31 -4.18 7.94 5.49
C ALA A 31 -5.59 7.73 4.95
N ARG A 32 -6.61 8.06 5.77
CA ARG A 32 -8.03 8.04 5.39
C ARG A 32 -8.67 9.40 5.67
N GLY A 33 -9.04 10.12 4.61
CA GLY A 33 -9.62 11.45 4.68
C GLY A 33 -8.73 12.41 5.46
N LYS A 34 -9.20 12.88 6.63
CA LYS A 34 -8.45 13.79 7.51
C LYS A 34 -7.54 13.08 8.49
N ARG A 35 -7.67 11.75 8.66
CA ARG A 35 -6.84 10.97 9.57
C ARG A 35 -5.59 10.53 8.82
N GLN A 36 -4.50 11.25 9.04
CA GLN A 36 -3.16 10.82 8.62
C GLN A 36 -2.72 9.62 9.46
N SER A 37 -1.91 8.73 8.87
CA SER A 37 -1.37 7.54 9.55
C SER A 37 -2.44 6.74 10.29
N ALA A 38 -3.56 6.49 9.61
CA ALA A 38 -4.64 5.65 10.11
C ALA A 38 -4.16 4.23 10.39
N TYR A 39 -3.28 3.72 9.52
CA TYR A 39 -2.57 2.45 9.65
C TYR A 39 -1.12 2.62 9.24
N THR A 40 -0.21 1.96 9.95
CA THR A 40 1.23 2.00 9.69
C THR A 40 1.83 0.66 10.00
N GLY A 41 2.73 0.20 9.16
CA GLY A 41 3.36 -1.10 9.39
C GLY A 41 4.44 -1.40 8.41
N SER A 42 4.78 -2.68 8.32
CA SER A 42 5.74 -3.20 7.36
C SER A 42 5.01 -3.91 6.22
N TYR A 43 5.64 -3.95 5.06
CA TYR A 43 5.12 -4.70 3.91
C TYR A 43 6.22 -5.53 3.25
N THR A 44 5.81 -6.61 2.60
CA THR A 44 6.68 -7.45 1.76
C THR A 44 5.99 -7.66 0.42
N ILE A 45 6.76 -7.69 -0.67
CA ILE A 45 6.23 -7.91 -2.02
C ILE A 45 6.89 -9.14 -2.61
N GLU A 46 6.06 -10.06 -3.12
CA GLU A 46 6.49 -11.28 -3.78
C GLU A 46 5.86 -11.35 -5.17
N GLY A 47 6.66 -11.01 -6.19
CA GLY A 47 6.13 -10.85 -7.55
C GLY A 47 5.23 -9.63 -7.62
N ASP A 48 3.93 -9.88 -7.83
CA ASP A 48 2.89 -8.86 -7.90
C ASP A 48 1.94 -8.92 -6.69
N HIS A 49 2.26 -9.73 -5.68
CA HIS A 49 1.50 -9.83 -4.44
C HIS A 49 2.18 -9.02 -3.33
N ILE A 50 1.41 -8.33 -2.51
CA ILE A 50 1.90 -7.56 -1.35
C ILE A 50 1.22 -8.02 -0.07
N GLU A 51 2.04 -8.29 0.93
CA GLU A 51 1.64 -8.64 2.28
C GLU A 51 1.95 -7.47 3.23
N TYR A 52 1.02 -7.17 4.12
CA TYR A 52 1.11 -6.11 5.13
C TYR A 52 1.02 -6.70 6.53
N ILE A 53 1.83 -6.13 7.42
CA ILE A 53 1.76 -6.35 8.86
C ILE A 53 1.76 -4.97 9.51
N ASP A 54 0.61 -4.54 10.01
CA ASP A 54 0.47 -3.31 10.79
C ASP A 54 1.20 -3.42 12.13
N ASP A 55 1.64 -2.29 12.69
CA ASP A 55 2.34 -2.23 13.98
C ASP A 55 1.49 -2.77 15.15
N THR A 56 0.16 -2.84 15.02
CA THR A 56 -0.73 -3.50 16.00
C THR A 56 -0.84 -5.02 15.82
N GLY A 57 -0.17 -5.60 14.82
CA GLY A 57 -0.20 -7.03 14.50
C GLY A 57 -1.36 -7.47 13.60
N PHE A 58 -2.09 -6.54 12.99
CA PHE A 58 -3.09 -6.86 11.97
C PHE A 58 -2.39 -7.17 10.64
N THR A 59 -2.86 -8.20 9.94
CA THR A 59 -2.33 -8.57 8.63
C THR A 59 -3.34 -8.27 7.52
N ALA A 60 -2.83 -7.87 6.37
CA ALA A 60 -3.63 -7.67 5.19
C ALA A 60 -2.83 -8.00 3.94
N SER A 61 -3.51 -8.23 2.83
CA SER A 61 -2.89 -8.61 1.57
C SER A 61 -3.45 -7.78 0.41
N GLY A 62 -2.74 -7.79 -0.71
CA GLY A 62 -3.18 -7.16 -1.93
C GLY A 62 -2.40 -7.63 -3.14
N ASP A 63 -2.88 -7.26 -4.33
CA ASP A 63 -2.25 -7.62 -5.60
C ASP A 63 -2.10 -6.39 -6.49
N PHE A 64 -0.95 -6.27 -7.14
CA PHE A 64 -0.70 -5.33 -8.22
C PHE A 64 -1.13 -5.96 -9.55
N LYS A 65 -1.96 -5.27 -10.32
CA LYS A 65 -2.33 -5.65 -11.69
C LYS A 65 -2.39 -4.40 -12.55
N ASP A 66 -1.61 -4.35 -13.62
CA ASP A 66 -1.59 -3.24 -14.58
C ASP A 66 -1.42 -1.85 -13.91
N ASP A 67 -0.44 -1.69 -13.01
CA ASP A 67 -0.20 -0.47 -12.21
C ASP A 67 -1.37 -0.04 -11.30
N ILE A 68 -2.26 -0.97 -10.96
CA ILE A 68 -3.35 -0.79 -10.00
C ILE A 68 -3.12 -1.73 -8.82
N LEU A 69 -3.29 -1.23 -7.60
CA LEU A 69 -3.22 -2.03 -6.38
C LEU A 69 -4.64 -2.37 -5.91
N TYR A 70 -4.92 -3.65 -5.77
CA TYR A 70 -6.15 -4.20 -5.21
C TYR A 70 -5.88 -4.65 -3.79
N HIS A 71 -6.45 -3.97 -2.80
CA HIS A 71 -6.15 -4.22 -1.39
C HIS A 71 -7.36 -3.92 -0.51
N GLY A 72 -7.71 -4.83 0.40
CA GLY A 72 -8.74 -4.59 1.42
C GLY A 72 -10.14 -4.26 0.88
N GLY A 73 -10.45 -4.67 -0.35
CA GLY A 73 -11.70 -4.30 -1.05
C GLY A 73 -11.66 -2.94 -1.75
N TYR A 74 -10.52 -2.24 -1.70
CA TYR A 74 -10.29 -0.98 -2.38
C TYR A 74 -9.41 -1.16 -3.61
N ILE A 75 -9.54 -0.22 -4.54
CA ILE A 75 -8.74 -0.11 -5.74
C ILE A 75 -7.94 1.19 -5.63
N PHE A 76 -6.62 1.07 -5.72
CA PHE A 76 -5.72 2.20 -5.65
C PHE A 76 -4.97 2.39 -6.97
N TYR A 77 -4.79 3.65 -7.32
CA TYR A 77 -4.04 4.09 -8.49
C TYR A 77 -2.76 4.76 -8.01
N ARG A 78 -1.68 4.58 -8.76
CA ARG A 78 -0.43 5.26 -8.47
C ARG A 78 -0.57 6.77 -8.64
N GLU A 79 -0.25 7.53 -7.61
CA GLU A 79 -0.10 8.99 -7.70
C GLU A 79 1.20 9.26 -8.48
N LYS A 80 1.10 10.00 -9.59
CA LYS A 80 2.24 10.36 -10.44
C LYS A 80 2.89 11.66 -9.97
#